data_AF-A0A537QSQ2-F1
#
_entry.id   AF-A0A537QSQ2-F1
#
_cell.length_a   1.000
_cell.length_b   1.000
_cell.length_c   1.000
_cell.angle_alpha   90.00
_cell.angle_beta   90.00
_cell.angle_gamma   90.00
#
_symmetry.space_group_name_H-M   'P 1'
#
loop_
_entity.id
_entity.type
_entity.pdbx_description
1 polymer ?
#
loop_
_entity_poly.entity_id
_entity_poly.type
_entity_poly.pdbx_seq_one_letter_code
_entity_poly.pdbx_strand_id
1 'polypeptide(L)'
;MPPPAGIFVHRLALCESDEIGAGTQIWAFAHVMKGAVIGRDCNIGDHAFIETGARIGDRVTVKNQAMVWDGIEIGDDVFVGPGVSFTNDVFPRSRRLPAVAS
;
A
#
# COMPACT_ATOMS: atom_id res chain seq x y z
N MET A 1 7.62 -20.11 -14.39
CA MET A 1 6.34 -20.48 -13.75
C MET A 1 5.46 -19.25 -13.86
N PRO A 2 4.30 -19.30 -14.56
CA PRO A 2 3.39 -18.17 -14.56
C PRO A 2 2.96 -17.89 -13.11
N PRO A 3 2.82 -16.62 -12.70
CA PRO A 3 2.30 -16.31 -11.38
C PRO A 3 0.91 -16.94 -11.24
N PRO A 4 0.54 -17.40 -10.03
CA PRO A 4 -0.80 -17.95 -9.80
C PRO A 4 -1.85 -16.94 -10.26
N ALA A 5 -2.94 -17.42 -10.87
CA ALA A 5 -4.02 -16.56 -11.39
C ALA A 5 -4.77 -15.77 -10.30
N GLY A 6 -4.48 -16.04 -9.02
CA GLY A 6 -5.05 -15.36 -7.86
C GLY A 6 -4.03 -14.46 -7.15
N ILE A 7 -4.46 -13.93 -6.01
CA ILE A 7 -3.57 -13.19 -5.11
C ILE A 7 -2.88 -14.16 -4.14
N PHE A 8 -1.68 -13.81 -3.71
CA PHE A 8 -1.03 -14.47 -2.59
C PHE A 8 -1.05 -13.53 -1.38
N VAL A 9 -1.60 -14.01 -0.27
CA VAL A 9 -1.56 -13.30 1.01
C VAL A 9 -0.89 -14.22 2.01
N HIS A 10 0.28 -13.82 2.49
CA HIS A 10 0.98 -14.55 3.52
C HIS A 10 0.09 -14.67 4.77
N ARG A 11 0.11 -15.83 5.46
CA ARG A 11 -0.77 -16.11 6.60
C ARG A 11 -0.66 -15.13 7.78
N LEU A 12 0.42 -14.35 7.84
CA LEU A 12 0.71 -13.33 8.86
C LEU A 12 0.51 -11.90 8.34
N ALA A 13 0.10 -11.72 7.08
CA ALA A 13 -0.32 -10.43 6.57
C ALA A 13 -1.74 -10.12 7.06
N LEU A 14 -2.05 -8.84 7.22
CA LEU A 14 -3.41 -8.36 7.44
C LEU A 14 -3.87 -7.66 6.15
N CYS A 15 -4.63 -8.36 5.33
CA CYS A 15 -5.21 -7.81 4.10
C CYS A 15 -6.73 -7.67 4.29
N GLU A 16 -7.20 -6.43 4.38
CA GLU A 16 -8.62 -6.08 4.54
C GLU A 16 -9.21 -5.49 3.24
N SER A 17 -8.40 -5.28 2.20
CA SER A 17 -8.88 -4.81 0.90
C SER A 17 -9.36 -5.95 0.00
N ASP A 18 -10.44 -5.69 -0.72
CA ASP A 18 -11.01 -6.55 -1.77
C ASP A 18 -10.50 -6.18 -3.18
N GLU A 19 -9.78 -5.07 -3.34
CA GLU A 19 -9.35 -4.52 -4.64
C GLU A 19 -7.86 -4.80 -4.93
N ILE A 20 -7.52 -6.09 -5.05
CA ILE A 20 -6.17 -6.56 -5.32
C ILE A 20 -6.11 -7.30 -6.67
N GLY A 21 -5.25 -6.83 -7.56
CA GLY A 21 -5.05 -7.44 -8.88
C GLY A 21 -4.39 -8.82 -8.84
N ALA A 22 -4.71 -9.64 -9.84
CA ALA A 22 -4.12 -10.98 -9.99
C ALA A 22 -2.58 -10.95 -10.03
N GLY A 23 -1.93 -12.00 -9.51
CA GLY A 23 -0.48 -12.11 -9.46
C GLY A 23 0.18 -11.28 -8.35
N THR A 24 -0.57 -10.42 -7.65
CA THR A 24 -0.06 -9.64 -6.53
C THR A 24 0.20 -10.49 -5.29
N GLN A 25 1.35 -10.25 -4.67
CA GLN A 25 1.84 -10.94 -3.49
C GLN A 25 1.95 -9.97 -2.32
N ILE A 26 1.36 -10.34 -1.18
CA ILE A 26 1.37 -9.59 0.07
C ILE A 26 2.09 -10.44 1.13
N TRP A 27 3.24 -9.95 1.60
CA TRP A 27 4.15 -10.69 2.48
C TRP A 27 3.89 -10.45 3.98
N ALA A 28 4.72 -11.06 4.83
CA ALA A 28 4.42 -11.20 6.25
C ALA A 28 4.33 -9.85 6.95
N PHE A 29 3.33 -9.71 7.83
CA PHE A 29 3.11 -8.50 8.64
C PHE A 29 2.86 -7.22 7.82
N ALA A 30 2.69 -7.32 6.50
CA ALA A 30 2.13 -6.24 5.73
C ALA A 30 0.68 -6.00 6.17
N HIS A 31 0.27 -4.73 6.23
CA HIS A 31 -1.10 -4.33 6.49
C HIS A 31 -1.63 -3.55 5.30
N VAL A 32 -2.60 -4.12 4.60
CA VAL A 32 -3.32 -3.47 3.50
C VAL A 32 -4.74 -3.21 3.98
N MET A 33 -5.04 -1.94 4.25
CA MET A 33 -6.32 -1.52 4.81
C MET A 33 -7.45 -1.62 3.78
N LYS A 34 -8.68 -1.73 4.28
CA LYS A 34 -9.89 -1.73 3.45
C LYS A 34 -9.95 -0.49 2.56
N GLY A 35 -10.23 -0.68 1.28
CA GLY A 35 -10.37 0.42 0.32
C GLY A 35 -9.06 0.91 -0.32
N ALA A 36 -7.91 0.32 0.04
CA ALA A 36 -6.70 0.45 -0.76
C ALA A 36 -6.86 -0.30 -2.10
N VAL A 37 -6.37 0.26 -3.20
CA VAL A 37 -6.42 -0.39 -4.53
C VAL A 37 -4.99 -0.78 -4.92
N ILE A 38 -4.77 -2.05 -5.25
CA ILE A 38 -3.47 -2.54 -5.72
C ILE A 38 -3.65 -3.25 -7.05
N GLY A 39 -2.86 -2.86 -8.04
CA GLY A 39 -2.86 -3.45 -9.38
C GLY A 39 -2.37 -4.90 -9.41
N ARG A 40 -2.11 -5.38 -10.62
CA ARG A 40 -1.65 -6.74 -10.92
C ARG A 40 -0.16 -6.88 -10.75
N ASP A 41 0.29 -8.11 -10.52
CA ASP A 41 1.71 -8.48 -10.47
C ASP A 41 2.57 -7.61 -9.52
N CYS A 42 1.95 -7.10 -8.45
CA CYS A 42 2.64 -6.30 -7.45
C CYS A 42 3.31 -7.16 -6.38
N ASN A 43 4.31 -6.58 -5.73
CA ASN A 43 5.03 -7.21 -4.63
C ASN A 43 5.04 -6.29 -3.41
N ILE A 44 4.22 -6.60 -2.40
CA ILE A 44 4.07 -5.84 -1.17
C ILE A 44 4.86 -6.52 -0.06
N GLY A 45 6.05 -5.99 0.22
CA GLY A 45 7.05 -6.57 1.13
C GLY A 45 6.65 -6.57 2.60
N ASP A 46 7.46 -7.24 3.43
CA ASP A 46 7.17 -7.44 4.84
C ASP A 46 7.03 -6.11 5.58
N HIS A 47 6.07 -6.02 6.51
CA HIS A 47 5.80 -4.80 7.28
C HIS A 47 5.45 -3.56 6.45
N ALA A 48 5.16 -3.69 5.15
CA ALA A 48 4.63 -2.57 4.38
C ALA A 48 3.24 -2.18 4.91
N PHE A 49 2.96 -0.88 4.94
CA PHE A 49 1.68 -0.34 5.37
C PHE A 49 1.03 0.40 4.20
N ILE A 50 -0.15 -0.04 3.79
CA ILE A 50 -0.94 0.57 2.72
C ILE A 50 -2.28 1.01 3.30
N GLU A 51 -2.45 2.32 3.47
CA GLU A 51 -3.63 2.91 4.09
C GLU A 51 -4.86 2.90 3.15
N THR A 52 -6.04 3.01 3.76
CA THR A 52 -7.30 3.29 3.06
C THR A 52 -7.11 4.43 2.07
N GLY A 53 -7.58 4.26 0.82
CA GLY A 53 -7.54 5.31 -0.21
C GLY A 53 -6.23 5.39 -1.00
N ALA A 54 -5.17 4.69 -0.59
CA ALA A 54 -3.97 4.57 -1.41
C ALA A 54 -4.24 3.77 -2.70
N ARG A 55 -3.61 4.20 -3.80
CA ARG A 55 -3.70 3.53 -5.11
C ARG A 55 -2.32 3.12 -5.61
N ILE A 56 -2.15 1.85 -5.92
CA ILE A 56 -0.93 1.27 -6.46
C ILE A 56 -1.25 0.68 -7.84
N GLY A 57 -0.50 1.08 -8.86
CA GLY A 57 -0.61 0.60 -10.23
C GLY A 57 -0.16 -0.85 -10.41
N ASP A 58 0.08 -1.25 -11.66
CA ASP A 58 0.51 -2.61 -12.01
C ASP A 58 2.04 -2.77 -11.91
N ARG A 59 2.52 -3.99 -11.61
CA ARG A 59 3.95 -4.37 -11.60
C ARG A 59 4.80 -3.54 -10.62
N VAL A 60 4.18 -3.00 -9.57
CA VAL A 60 4.85 -2.21 -8.53
C VAL A 60 5.51 -3.10 -7.49
N THR A 61 6.72 -2.75 -7.08
CA THR A 61 7.35 -3.33 -5.90
C THR A 61 7.37 -2.32 -4.77
N VAL A 62 6.69 -2.64 -3.67
CA VAL A 62 6.78 -1.92 -2.40
C VAL A 62 7.66 -2.74 -1.47
N LYS A 63 8.89 -2.29 -1.22
CA LYS A 63 9.81 -3.01 -0.34
C LYS A 63 9.42 -2.91 1.14
N ASN A 64 10.06 -3.75 1.93
CA ASN A 64 9.77 -3.93 3.34
C ASN A 64 9.76 -2.60 4.09
N GLN A 65 8.84 -2.48 5.05
CA GLN A 65 8.68 -1.32 5.95
C GLN A 65 8.32 0.00 5.24
N ALA A 66 7.97 0.00 3.95
CA ALA A 66 7.48 1.19 3.28
C ALA A 66 6.04 1.53 3.71
N MET A 67 5.73 2.82 3.83
CA MET A 67 4.43 3.33 4.30
C MET A 67 3.78 4.21 3.24
N VAL A 68 2.64 3.77 2.70
CA VAL A 68 1.82 4.46 1.70
C VAL A 68 0.52 4.91 2.37
N TRP A 69 0.34 6.21 2.51
CA TRP A 69 -0.81 6.81 3.23
C TRP A 69 -1.96 7.17 2.28
N ASP A 70 -3.10 7.53 2.86
CA ASP A 70 -4.32 7.93 2.17
C ASP A 70 -4.05 9.03 1.13
N GLY A 71 -4.65 8.89 -0.04
CA GLY A 71 -4.52 9.80 -1.17
C GLY A 71 -3.21 9.68 -1.97
N ILE A 72 -2.28 8.80 -1.60
CA ILE A 72 -1.07 8.56 -2.38
C ILE A 72 -1.38 7.64 -3.57
N GLU A 73 -0.93 8.06 -4.76
CA GLU A 73 -0.98 7.26 -5.99
C GLU A 73 0.44 6.88 -6.43
N ILE A 74 0.68 5.58 -6.62
CA ILE A 74 1.92 5.01 -7.15
C ILE A 74 1.61 4.46 -8.54
N GLY A 75 2.31 4.97 -9.55
CA GLY A 75 2.14 4.54 -10.94
C GLY A 75 2.70 3.15 -11.24
N ASP A 76 2.38 2.64 -12.43
CA ASP A 76 2.86 1.35 -12.92
C ASP A 76 4.40 1.27 -12.96
N ASP A 77 4.92 0.05 -12.79
CA ASP A 77 6.36 -0.28 -12.91
C ASP A 77 7.28 0.45 -11.91
N VAL A 78 6.71 1.09 -10.88
CA VAL A 78 7.45 1.80 -9.84
C VAL A 78 8.12 0.82 -8.86
N PHE A 79 9.31 1.20 -8.41
CA PHE A 79 10.01 0.55 -7.30
C PHE A 79 10.09 1.51 -6.10
N VAL A 80 9.43 1.15 -5.00
CA VAL A 80 9.56 1.84 -3.71
C VAL A 80 10.57 1.11 -2.84
N GLY A 81 11.64 1.80 -2.48
CA GLY A 81 12.73 1.25 -1.67
C GLY A 81 12.33 0.90 -0.24
N PRO A 82 13.17 0.13 0.48
CA PRO A 82 12.88 -0.28 1.86
C PRO A 82 12.79 0.93 2.80
N GLY A 83 11.82 0.93 3.70
CA GLY A 83 11.66 1.98 4.72
C GLY A 83 11.26 3.36 4.18
N VAL A 84 10.83 3.47 2.92
CA VAL A 84 10.32 4.72 2.36
C VAL A 84 8.97 5.05 3.00
N SER A 85 8.86 6.25 3.57
CA SER A 85 7.58 6.78 4.06
C SER A 85 7.10 7.89 3.14
N PHE A 86 5.94 7.68 2.51
CA PHE A 86 5.20 8.77 1.90
C PHE A 86 4.52 9.59 3.01
N THR A 87 4.05 10.79 2.68
CA THR A 87 3.29 11.64 3.62
C THR A 87 2.21 12.36 2.84
N ASN A 88 1.02 12.50 3.41
CA ASN A 88 -0.13 13.19 2.80
C ASN A 88 -0.48 14.52 3.49
N ASP A 89 0.25 14.91 4.53
CA ASP A 89 0.10 16.20 5.22
C ASP A 89 1.19 17.18 4.75
N VAL A 90 0.77 18.28 4.12
CA VAL A 90 1.67 19.36 3.68
C VAL A 90 2.25 20.14 4.87
N PHE A 91 1.55 20.15 6.01
CA PHE A 91 1.94 20.85 7.22
C PHE A 91 1.72 19.96 8.45
N PRO A 92 2.58 18.93 8.66
CA PRO A 92 2.43 17.99 9.75
C PRO A 92 2.48 18.73 11.10
N ARG A 93 1.32 18.96 11.70
CA ARG A 93 1.18 19.58 13.02
C ARG A 93 0.93 18.47 14.04
N SER A 94 1.69 18.49 15.14
CA SER A 94 1.44 17.58 16.29
C SER A 94 0.05 17.74 16.91
N ARG A 95 -0.64 18.85 16.62
CA ARG A 95 -2.01 19.14 17.05
C ARG A 95 -2.91 19.47 15.85
N ARG A 96 -3.86 18.58 15.53
CA ARG A 96 -4.99 18.92 14.65
C ARG A 96 -5.92 19.87 15.41
N LEU A 97 -5.80 21.17 15.18
CA LEU A 97 -6.80 22.13 15.62
C LEU A 97 -8.03 21.99 14.71
N PRO A 98 -9.27 22.07 15.23
CA PRO A 98 -10.46 22.07 14.39
C PRO A 98 -10.30 23.19 13.34
N ALA A 99 -10.72 22.89 12.09
CA ALA A 99 -10.75 23.88 11.04
C ALA A 99 -11.49 25.10 11.56
N VAL A 100 -10.85 26.28 11.52
CA VAL A 100 -11.53 27.52 11.88
C VAL A 100 -12.68 27.65 10.88
N ALA A 101 -13.92 27.52 11.37
CA ALA A 101 -15.10 27.73 10.56
C ALA A 101 -15.04 29.17 10.03
N SER A 102 -14.88 29.30 8.71
CA SER A 102 -15.02 30.55 7.97
C SER A 102 -16.48 30.82 7.66
#